data_AF-A0A937CN27-F1
#
_entry.id   AF-A0A937CN27-F1
#
_cell.length_a   1.000
_cell.length_b   1.000
_cell.length_c   1.000
_cell.angle_alpha   90.00
_cell.angle_beta   90.00
_cell.angle_gamma   90.00
#
_symmetry.space_group_name_H-M   'P 1'
#
loop_
_entity.id
_entity.type
_entity.pdbx_description
1 polymer ?
#
loop_
_entity_poly.entity_id
_entity_poly.type
_entity_poly.pdbx_seq_one_letter_code
_entity_poly.pdbx_strand_id
1 'polypeptide(L)'
;MTDFDADEPVAAPKKQKGGSWLTSDRFLGWSGAALALTAAFFPWYVFFNEDKFGIDFAKAILSRDLPERAGRPIVTPSPSGISDNDDLAALPRPEEQIFTGTIKDDASMPDGGNADAVNQPFPTEAVDFHLLHIAQGKAMIEDKNGIYIVAVGSLLPDLSKVSEIAEQQGEWVLVTDKGDIYDATGKRQR
;
A
#
# COMPACT_ATOMS: atom_id res chain seq x y z
N MET A 1 52.39 -71.11 -47.76
CA MET A 1 51.45 -70.05 -47.37
C MET A 1 51.12 -70.30 -45.91
N THR A 2 51.70 -69.55 -44.99
CA THR A 2 51.54 -69.74 -43.53
C THR A 2 50.42 -68.86 -43.01
N ASP A 3 49.42 -69.48 -42.39
CA ASP A 3 48.21 -68.86 -41.81
C ASP A 3 48.42 -68.50 -40.32
N PHE A 4 49.54 -67.84 -40.02
CA PHE A 4 49.97 -67.52 -38.64
C PHE A 4 49.79 -66.04 -38.26
N ASP A 5 49.10 -65.26 -39.09
CA ASP A 5 48.96 -63.80 -38.91
C ASP A 5 47.61 -63.39 -38.29
N ALA A 6 46.78 -64.37 -37.86
CA ALA A 6 45.42 -64.12 -37.39
C ALA A 6 45.25 -64.04 -35.85
N ASP A 7 46.31 -64.32 -35.07
CA ASP A 7 46.27 -64.33 -33.61
C ASP A 7 46.99 -63.12 -32.99
N GLU A 8 46.67 -61.91 -33.45
CA GLU A 8 47.04 -60.70 -32.70
C GLU A 8 45.99 -60.47 -31.59
N PRO A 9 46.33 -60.62 -30.30
CA PRO A 9 45.39 -60.34 -29.23
C PRO A 9 45.11 -58.84 -29.18
N VAL A 10 44.00 -58.42 -29.77
CA VAL A 10 43.52 -57.03 -29.71
C VAL A 10 43.35 -56.65 -28.24
N ALA A 11 44.24 -55.79 -27.74
CA ALA A 11 44.16 -55.30 -26.37
C ALA A 11 42.78 -54.67 -26.13
N ALA A 12 42.10 -55.13 -25.08
CA ALA A 12 40.79 -54.59 -24.71
C ALA A 12 40.86 -53.06 -24.62
N PRO A 13 39.89 -52.32 -25.21
CA PRO A 13 39.92 -50.86 -25.22
C PRO A 13 40.04 -50.37 -23.79
N LYS A 14 41.14 -49.66 -23.51
CA LYS A 14 41.47 -49.15 -22.18
C LYS A 14 40.32 -48.24 -21.75
N LYS A 15 39.52 -48.65 -20.75
CA LYS A 15 38.44 -47.82 -20.19
C LYS A 15 39.02 -46.45 -19.90
N GLN A 16 38.63 -45.45 -20.70
CA GLN A 16 38.97 -44.07 -20.44
C GLN A 16 38.43 -43.77 -19.04
N LYS A 17 39.33 -43.49 -18.09
CA LYS A 17 38.92 -42.99 -16.78
C LYS A 17 38.18 -41.70 -17.05
N GLY A 18 36.85 -41.73 -16.91
CA GLY A 18 35.98 -40.56 -16.99
C GLY A 18 36.33 -39.59 -15.87
N GLY A 19 37.36 -38.78 -16.11
CA GLY A 19 37.75 -37.68 -15.25
C GLY A 19 36.83 -36.48 -15.47
N SER A 20 36.58 -35.77 -14.38
CA SER A 20 35.86 -34.49 -14.24
C SER A 20 34.32 -34.44 -14.35
N TRP A 21 33.64 -35.36 -15.05
CA TRP A 21 32.17 -35.28 -15.16
C TRP A 21 31.44 -35.48 -13.82
N LEU A 22 31.96 -36.34 -12.95
CA LEU A 22 31.40 -36.58 -11.60
C LEU A 22 31.62 -35.41 -10.63
N THR A 23 32.64 -34.58 -10.84
CA THR A 23 32.93 -33.45 -9.95
C THR A 23 32.13 -32.22 -10.33
N SER A 24 31.98 -31.93 -11.63
CA SER A 24 31.15 -30.82 -12.11
C SER A 24 29.68 -31.00 -11.73
N ASP A 25 29.17 -32.24 -11.83
CA ASP A 25 27.80 -32.56 -11.46
C ASP A 25 27.54 -32.36 -9.96
N ARG A 26 28.53 -32.69 -9.12
CA ARG A 26 28.50 -32.40 -7.68
C ARG A 26 28.52 -30.90 -7.40
N PHE A 27 29.39 -30.13 -8.06
CA PHE A 27 29.41 -28.67 -7.89
C PHE A 27 28.07 -28.03 -8.26
N LEU A 28 27.44 -28.51 -9.33
CA LEU A 28 26.13 -28.01 -9.74
C LEU A 28 25.05 -28.34 -8.70
N GLY A 29 25.05 -29.58 -8.17
CA GLY A 29 24.13 -29.98 -7.10
C GLY A 29 24.31 -29.17 -5.81
N TRP A 30 25.56 -28.97 -5.37
CA TRP A 30 25.86 -28.18 -4.17
C TRP A 30 25.52 -26.69 -4.34
N SER A 31 25.75 -26.12 -5.53
CA SER A 31 25.35 -24.75 -5.85
C SER A 31 23.83 -24.58 -5.77
N GLY A 32 23.07 -25.50 -6.37
CA GLY A 32 21.61 -25.49 -6.30
C GLY A 32 21.09 -25.64 -4.87
N ALA A 33 21.68 -26.55 -4.08
CA ALA A 33 21.32 -26.72 -2.68
C ALA A 33 21.61 -25.47 -1.84
N ALA A 34 22.76 -24.81 -2.06
CA ALA A 34 23.11 -23.57 -1.39
C ALA A 34 22.13 -22.43 -1.76
N LEU A 35 21.79 -22.30 -3.05
CA LEU A 35 20.82 -21.31 -3.54
C LEU A 35 19.43 -21.55 -2.92
N ALA A 36 18.97 -22.80 -2.87
CA ALA A 36 17.68 -23.16 -2.29
C ALA A 36 17.62 -22.85 -0.79
N LEU A 37 18.66 -23.20 -0.03
CA LEU A 37 18.74 -22.87 1.40
C LEU A 37 18.77 -21.37 1.64
N THR A 38 19.51 -20.62 0.81
CA THR A 38 19.55 -19.15 0.89
C THR A 38 18.17 -18.55 0.62
N ALA A 39 17.49 -19.01 -0.44
CA ALA A 39 16.15 -18.54 -0.78
C ALA A 39 15.09 -18.90 0.30
N ALA A 40 15.20 -20.08 0.91
CA ALA A 40 14.30 -20.50 1.98
C ALA A 40 14.52 -19.72 3.29
N PHE A 41 15.77 -19.34 3.59
CA PHE A 41 16.11 -18.57 4.79
C PHE A 41 15.97 -17.05 4.60
N PHE A 42 15.95 -16.59 3.34
CA PHE A 42 15.86 -15.17 2.99
C PHE A 42 14.68 -14.42 3.63
N PRO A 43 13.44 -14.97 3.69
CA PRO A 43 12.31 -14.29 4.33
C PRO A 43 12.56 -13.97 5.82
N TRP A 44 13.21 -14.89 6.53
CA TRP A 44 13.58 -14.67 7.94
C TRP A 44 14.67 -13.61 8.09
N TYR A 45 15.63 -13.57 7.16
CA TYR A 45 16.64 -12.52 7.15
C TYR A 45 16.03 -11.14 6.89
N VAL A 46 15.08 -11.02 5.96
CA VAL A 46 14.32 -9.80 5.70
C VAL A 46 13.56 -9.35 6.95
N PHE A 47 12.88 -10.29 7.63
CA PHE A 47 12.14 -10.02 8.86
C PHE A 47 13.02 -9.46 9.99
N PHE A 48 14.27 -9.92 10.15
CA PHE A 48 15.17 -9.37 11.17
C PHE A 48 15.95 -8.11 10.72
N ASN A 49 15.89 -7.73 9.44
CA ASN A 49 16.54 -6.54 8.89
C ASN A 49 15.47 -5.57 8.34
N GLU A 50 14.42 -5.32 9.12
CA GLU A 50 13.32 -4.43 8.74
C GLU A 50 13.81 -2.99 8.48
N ASP A 51 14.92 -2.58 9.06
CA ASP A 51 15.59 -1.30 8.80
C ASP A 51 16.02 -1.12 7.34
N LYS A 52 16.35 -2.23 6.65
CA LYS A 52 16.83 -2.23 5.24
C LYS A 52 15.74 -2.60 4.24
N PHE A 53 14.80 -3.45 4.65
CA PHE A 53 13.78 -4.03 3.76
C PHE A 53 12.35 -3.68 4.16
N GLY A 54 12.17 -2.88 5.20
CA GLY A 54 10.87 -2.51 5.73
C GLY A 54 10.10 -1.53 4.85
N ILE A 55 8.99 -1.08 5.41
CA ILE A 55 7.95 -0.32 4.73
C ILE A 55 8.49 1.03 4.24
N ASP A 56 9.48 1.63 4.91
CA ASP A 56 10.08 2.90 4.49
C ASP A 56 10.89 2.76 3.20
N PHE A 57 11.59 1.64 2.99
CA PHE A 57 12.28 1.35 1.73
C PHE A 57 11.29 1.01 0.61
N ALA A 58 10.26 0.21 0.90
CA ALA A 58 9.18 -0.06 -0.04
C ALA A 58 8.48 1.24 -0.43
N LYS A 59 8.20 2.12 0.53
CA LYS A 59 7.65 3.46 0.31
C LYS A 59 8.63 4.31 -0.48
N ALA A 60 9.94 4.25 -0.27
CA ALA A 60 10.91 4.99 -1.08
C ALA A 60 10.98 4.52 -2.55
N ILE A 61 10.80 3.22 -2.84
CA ILE A 61 10.73 2.69 -4.22
C ILE A 61 9.37 2.97 -4.87
N LEU A 62 8.27 2.81 -4.11
CA LEU A 62 6.90 2.99 -4.61
C LEU A 62 6.47 4.46 -4.65
N SER A 63 7.04 5.31 -3.79
CA SER A 63 6.89 6.76 -3.84
C SER A 63 7.86 7.29 -4.87
N ARG A 64 7.50 7.05 -6.14
CA ARG A 64 7.88 7.94 -7.23
C ARG A 64 7.62 9.37 -6.75
N ASP A 65 8.60 10.25 -6.96
CA ASP A 65 8.65 11.64 -6.47
C ASP A 65 7.36 12.40 -6.81
N LEU A 66 6.39 12.27 -5.91
CA LEU A 66 5.07 12.88 -6.01
C LEU A 66 5.11 14.04 -5.03
N PRO A 67 4.95 15.29 -5.49
CA PRO A 67 4.94 16.43 -4.60
C PRO A 67 3.84 16.21 -3.56
N GLU A 68 4.24 16.24 -2.29
CA GLU A 68 3.36 16.07 -1.13
C GLU A 68 2.29 17.17 -1.14
N ARG A 69 1.18 16.90 -1.82
CA ARG A 69 0.02 17.78 -1.87
C ARG A 69 -1.05 17.22 -0.96
N ALA A 70 -1.23 17.89 0.17
CA ALA A 70 -2.20 17.55 1.19
C ALA A 70 -3.62 17.35 0.62
N GLY A 71 -4.25 16.24 0.98
CA GLY A 71 -5.71 16.15 1.10
C GLY A 71 -6.52 15.62 -0.08
N ARG A 72 -5.94 14.92 -1.07
CA ARG A 72 -6.75 14.25 -2.11
C ARG A 72 -6.80 12.74 -1.85
N PRO A 73 -8.00 12.10 -1.83
CA PRO A 73 -8.10 10.65 -1.77
C PRO A 73 -7.45 10.07 -3.02
N ILE A 74 -6.38 9.29 -2.81
CA ILE A 74 -5.67 8.61 -3.88
C ILE A 74 -6.57 7.44 -4.31
N VAL A 75 -7.28 7.63 -5.42
CA VAL A 75 -7.93 6.51 -6.11
C VAL A 75 -6.80 5.62 -6.61
N THR A 76 -6.71 4.40 -6.10
CA THR A 76 -5.76 3.40 -6.58
C THR A 76 -6.27 2.89 -7.94
N PRO A 77 -5.69 3.26 -9.09
CA PRO A 77 -6.09 2.66 -10.34
C PRO A 77 -5.60 1.20 -10.37
N SER A 78 -6.37 0.33 -11.03
CA SER A 78 -5.91 -1.03 -11.36
C SER A 78 -4.59 -0.96 -12.14
N PRO A 79 -3.62 -1.87 -11.91
CA PRO A 79 -2.30 -1.83 -12.55
C PRO A 79 -2.33 -1.79 -14.09
N SER A 80 -3.41 -2.29 -14.69
CA SER A 80 -3.62 -2.33 -16.14
C SER A 80 -3.97 -0.97 -16.77
N GLY A 81 -4.27 0.05 -15.97
CA GLY A 81 -4.59 1.41 -16.44
C GLY A 81 -3.40 2.38 -16.41
N ILE A 82 -2.21 1.89 -16.09
CA ILE A 82 -0.98 2.71 -16.00
C ILE A 82 -0.44 2.88 -17.42
N SER A 83 -0.61 4.08 -17.99
CA SER A 83 0.06 4.47 -19.22
C SER A 83 1.56 4.59 -18.95
N ASP A 84 2.38 3.91 -19.75
CA ASP A 84 3.82 4.13 -19.74
C ASP A 84 4.09 5.53 -20.33
N ASN A 85 4.98 6.31 -19.72
CA ASN A 85 5.16 7.73 -20.10
C ASN A 85 5.80 7.90 -21.50
N ASP A 86 6.17 6.80 -22.17
CA ASP A 86 6.75 6.80 -23.52
C ASP A 86 5.68 6.68 -24.64
N ASP A 87 4.43 6.35 -24.30
CA ASP A 87 3.33 6.22 -25.27
C ASP A 87 2.43 7.46 -25.29
N LEU A 88 2.97 8.58 -25.80
CA LEU A 88 2.19 9.79 -26.12
C LEU A 88 1.11 9.57 -27.20
N ALA A 89 1.07 8.38 -27.81
CA ALA A 89 0.07 7.95 -28.80
C ALA A 89 -1.13 7.21 -28.18
N ALA A 90 -1.11 6.89 -26.88
CA ALA A 90 -2.18 6.19 -26.18
C ALA A 90 -3.15 7.13 -25.43
N LEU A 91 -3.08 8.44 -25.70
CA LEU A 91 -4.08 9.37 -25.21
C LEU A 91 -5.38 9.16 -26.00
N PRO A 92 -6.51 8.84 -25.35
CA PRO A 92 -7.79 8.68 -26.03
C PRO A 92 -8.12 9.97 -26.79
N ARG A 93 -8.48 9.85 -28.06
CA ARG A 93 -8.89 11.01 -28.84
C ARG A 93 -10.17 11.61 -28.22
N PRO A 94 -10.40 12.93 -28.36
CA PRO A 94 -11.56 13.61 -27.77
C PRO A 94 -12.92 13.00 -28.14
N GLU A 95 -12.98 12.27 -29.27
CA GLU A 95 -14.16 11.59 -29.77
C GLU A 95 -14.51 10.26 -29.06
N GLU A 96 -13.59 9.70 -28.27
CA GLU A 96 -13.80 8.46 -27.49
C GLU A 96 -14.06 8.72 -26.00
N GLN A 97 -14.14 10.00 -25.60
CA GLN A 97 -14.38 10.40 -24.23
C GLN A 97 -15.88 10.31 -23.89
N ILE A 98 -16.31 9.16 -23.35
CA ILE A 98 -17.65 9.02 -22.80
C ILE A 98 -17.73 9.86 -21.52
N PHE A 99 -18.33 11.05 -21.64
CA PHE A 99 -18.52 11.98 -20.54
C PHE A 99 -19.62 11.45 -19.60
N THR A 100 -19.19 10.79 -18.52
CA THR A 100 -20.07 10.50 -17.37
C THR A 100 -19.72 11.53 -16.29
N GLY A 101 -20.66 12.44 -16.01
CA GLY A 101 -20.47 13.65 -15.19
C GLY A 101 -19.84 13.42 -13.82
N THR A 102 -19.25 14.41 -13.15
CA THR A 102 -19.81 15.75 -12.86
C THR A 102 -18.76 16.87 -12.99
N ILE A 103 -19.07 17.93 -13.73
CA ILE A 103 -18.33 19.19 -13.64
C ILE A 103 -18.89 19.95 -12.43
N LYS A 104 -18.04 20.28 -11.46
CA LYS A 104 -18.37 21.29 -10.46
C LYS A 104 -18.02 22.63 -11.11
N ASP A 105 -19.03 23.36 -11.57
CA ASP A 105 -18.83 24.71 -12.10
C ASP A 105 -18.65 25.67 -10.93
N ASP A 106 -17.40 26.03 -10.69
CA ASP A 106 -17.00 27.09 -9.77
C ASP A 106 -17.26 28.46 -10.43
N ALA A 107 -18.49 28.78 -10.81
CA ALA A 107 -18.84 30.13 -11.25
C ALA A 107 -20.36 30.39 -11.19
N SER A 108 -20.73 31.29 -10.28
CA SER A 108 -21.96 32.10 -10.32
C SER A 108 -23.29 31.34 -10.26
N MET A 109 -23.85 31.25 -9.05
CA MET A 109 -25.24 30.88 -8.79
C MET A 109 -26.20 31.68 -9.70
N PRO A 110 -27.07 31.01 -10.48
CA PRO A 110 -28.40 31.51 -10.76
C PRO A 110 -29.31 31.16 -9.58
N ASP A 111 -29.87 32.20 -8.97
CA ASP A 111 -31.00 32.12 -8.05
C ASP A 111 -32.14 31.30 -8.69
N GLY A 112 -32.60 30.23 -8.02
CA GLY A 112 -33.80 29.48 -8.47
C GLY A 112 -33.67 27.98 -8.74
N GLY A 113 -32.65 27.28 -8.21
CA GLY A 113 -32.53 25.83 -8.29
C GLY A 113 -32.97 25.10 -7.01
N ASN A 114 -34.25 24.74 -6.94
CA ASN A 114 -34.88 23.77 -6.02
C ASN A 114 -34.21 23.57 -4.64
N ALA A 115 -34.61 24.38 -3.65
CA ALA A 115 -34.10 24.39 -2.27
C ALA A 115 -34.30 23.08 -1.48
N ASP A 116 -35.02 22.10 -2.03
CA ASP A 116 -35.33 20.84 -1.35
C ASP A 116 -34.32 19.71 -1.63
N ALA A 117 -33.39 19.88 -2.58
CA ALA A 117 -32.38 18.86 -2.91
C ALA A 117 -31.10 18.92 -2.07
N VAL A 118 -30.93 19.98 -1.26
CA VAL A 118 -29.73 20.20 -0.42
C VAL A 118 -30.01 19.90 1.06
N ASN A 119 -31.25 19.58 1.42
CA ASN A 119 -31.67 19.39 2.80
C ASN A 119 -32.02 17.91 3.08
N GLN A 120 -31.09 17.01 2.75
CA GLN A 120 -31.12 15.70 3.37
C GLN A 120 -30.62 15.87 4.81
N PRO A 121 -31.47 15.71 5.84
CA PRO A 121 -30.99 15.75 7.20
C PRO A 121 -29.98 14.62 7.37
N PHE A 122 -28.74 14.97 7.69
CA PHE A 122 -27.83 14.02 8.30
C PHE A 122 -28.50 13.48 9.57
N PRO A 123 -28.34 12.18 9.89
CA PRO A 123 -28.98 11.58 11.06
C PRO A 123 -28.74 12.46 12.30
N THR A 124 -29.82 12.96 12.90
CA THR A 124 -29.83 14.04 13.90
C THR A 124 -29.48 13.55 15.31
N GLU A 125 -29.04 12.30 15.48
CA GLU A 125 -28.64 11.86 16.80
C GLU A 125 -27.34 12.54 17.20
N ALA A 126 -27.34 13.18 18.38
CA ALA A 126 -26.13 13.56 19.04
C ALA A 126 -25.31 12.29 19.24
N VAL A 127 -24.29 12.15 18.41
CA VAL A 127 -23.36 11.04 18.44
C VAL A 127 -22.39 11.31 19.58
N ASP A 128 -22.34 10.38 20.54
CA ASP A 128 -21.27 10.36 21.53
C ASP A 128 -20.04 9.75 20.87
N PHE A 129 -18.95 10.51 20.81
CA PHE A 129 -17.66 10.04 20.32
C PHE A 129 -16.80 9.58 21.49
N HIS A 130 -16.16 8.42 21.32
CA HIS A 130 -15.16 7.92 22.24
C HIS A 130 -13.77 8.02 21.61
N LEU A 131 -12.83 8.64 22.31
CA LEU A 131 -11.45 8.70 21.86
C LEU A 131 -10.73 7.39 22.19
N LEU A 132 -10.35 6.63 21.17
CA LEU A 132 -9.67 5.35 21.34
C LEU A 132 -8.15 5.50 21.44
N HIS A 133 -7.55 6.22 20.49
CA HIS A 133 -6.09 6.32 20.41
C HIS A 133 -5.64 7.55 19.63
N ILE A 134 -4.44 8.05 19.94
CA ILE A 134 -3.80 9.13 19.19
C ILE A 134 -2.39 8.70 18.77
N ALA A 135 -2.11 8.85 17.48
CA ALA A 135 -0.79 8.60 16.91
C ALA A 135 -0.49 9.61 15.80
N GLN A 136 0.72 10.18 15.79
CA GLN A 136 1.21 11.05 14.70
C GLN A 136 0.25 12.22 14.37
N GLY A 137 -0.33 12.86 15.40
CA GLY A 137 -1.27 13.98 15.24
C GLY A 137 -2.64 13.61 14.68
N LYS A 138 -2.96 12.32 14.60
CA LYS A 138 -4.27 11.79 14.23
C LYS A 138 -4.91 11.11 15.43
N ALA A 139 -6.22 11.30 15.58
CA ALA A 139 -7.05 10.66 16.58
C ALA A 139 -7.91 9.58 15.93
N MET A 140 -8.03 8.45 16.62
CA MET A 140 -8.95 7.38 16.31
C MET A 140 -10.14 7.51 17.26
N ILE A 141 -11.33 7.67 16.70
CA ILE A 141 -12.57 7.88 17.44
C ILE A 141 -13.59 6.81 17.06
N GLU A 142 -14.45 6.45 18.00
CA GLU A 142 -15.55 5.51 17.81
C GLU A 142 -16.90 6.20 18.03
N ASP A 143 -17.86 5.85 17.19
CA ASP A 143 -19.29 6.14 17.31
C ASP A 143 -20.07 4.80 17.16
N LYS A 144 -21.35 4.78 17.50
CA LYS A 144 -22.34 3.75 17.18
C LYS A 144 -22.25 3.25 15.73
N ASN A 145 -21.88 4.11 14.78
CA ASN A 145 -21.78 3.78 13.36
C ASN A 145 -20.45 3.12 12.95
N GLY A 146 -19.42 3.18 13.80
CA GLY A 146 -18.11 2.61 13.54
C GLY A 146 -16.95 3.49 14.01
N ILE A 147 -15.77 3.18 13.49
CA ILE A 147 -14.51 3.80 13.91
C ILE A 147 -13.96 4.69 12.78
N TYR A 148 -13.49 5.88 13.15
CA TYR A 148 -12.99 6.89 12.23
C TYR A 148 -11.60 7.36 12.66
N ILE A 149 -10.76 7.70 11.69
CA ILE A 149 -9.48 8.37 11.92
C ILE A 149 -9.64 9.83 11.49
N VAL A 150 -9.44 10.74 12.43
CA VAL A 150 -9.61 12.18 12.24
C VAL A 150 -8.31 12.92 12.54
N ALA A 151 -8.08 14.02 11.84
CA ALA A 151 -7.00 14.95 12.09
C ALA A 151 -7.58 16.33 12.43
N VAL A 152 -6.73 17.25 12.89
CA VAL A 152 -7.13 18.65 13.04
C VAL A 152 -7.67 19.17 11.69
N GLY A 153 -8.90 19.68 11.72
CA GLY A 153 -9.62 20.17 10.56
C GLY A 153 -10.52 19.15 9.84
N SER A 154 -10.54 17.88 10.25
CA SER A 154 -11.47 16.88 9.73
C SER A 154 -12.91 17.17 10.14
N LEU A 155 -13.87 16.79 9.29
CA LEU A 155 -15.29 16.87 9.56
C LEU A 155 -15.75 15.57 10.24
N LEU A 156 -16.47 15.69 11.35
CA LEU A 156 -17.06 14.59 12.10
C LEU A 156 -18.44 14.22 11.53
N PRO A 157 -18.96 13.01 11.84
CA PRO A 157 -20.31 12.59 11.45
C PRO A 157 -21.45 13.53 11.89
N ASP A 158 -21.24 14.29 12.96
CA ASP A 158 -22.18 15.31 13.47
C ASP A 158 -22.02 16.69 12.80
N LEU A 159 -21.25 16.76 11.70
CA LEU A 159 -20.85 17.95 10.97
C LEU A 159 -20.01 18.95 11.77
N SER A 160 -19.55 18.60 12.98
CA SER A 160 -18.56 19.43 13.68
C SER A 160 -17.18 19.25 13.06
N LYS A 161 -16.32 20.26 13.23
CA LYS A 161 -14.94 20.21 12.75
C LYS A 161 -13.99 20.05 13.92
N VAL A 162 -13.01 19.15 13.80
CA VAL A 162 -11.95 19.00 14.79
C VAL A 162 -11.12 20.29 14.82
N SER A 163 -11.16 21.00 15.94
CA SER A 163 -10.41 22.25 16.12
C SER A 163 -9.02 21.97 16.69
N GLU A 164 -8.93 21.07 17.66
CA GLU A 164 -7.67 20.77 18.35
C GLU A 164 -7.65 19.33 18.87
N ILE A 165 -6.45 18.75 18.90
CA ILE A 165 -6.16 17.45 19.52
C ILE A 165 -5.02 17.70 20.52
N ALA A 166 -5.32 17.63 21.81
CA ALA A 166 -4.37 18.01 22.86
C ALA A 166 -4.44 17.07 24.06
N GLU A 167 -3.34 16.97 24.80
CA GLU A 167 -3.28 16.26 26.08
C GLU A 167 -3.61 17.24 27.21
N GLN A 168 -4.70 17.00 27.93
CA GLN A 168 -5.10 17.79 29.09
C GLN A 168 -5.13 16.90 30.33
N GLN A 169 -4.40 17.30 31.38
CA GLN A 169 -4.35 16.57 32.65
C GLN A 169 -3.86 15.11 32.52
N GLY A 170 -3.04 14.80 31.51
CA GLY A 170 -2.55 13.44 31.25
C GLY A 170 -3.54 12.55 30.50
N GLU A 171 -4.68 13.11 30.07
CA GLU A 171 -5.64 12.44 29.20
C GLU A 171 -5.69 13.14 27.85
N TRP A 172 -5.79 12.36 26.78
CA TRP A 172 -5.96 12.91 25.46
C TRP A 172 -7.39 13.36 25.23
N VAL A 173 -7.53 14.52 24.60
CA VAL A 173 -8.80 15.19 24.44
C VAL A 173 -8.93 15.74 23.02
N LEU A 174 -10.09 15.50 22.41
CA LEU A 174 -10.48 16.07 21.13
C LEU A 174 -11.43 17.24 21.36
N VAL A 175 -11.10 18.40 20.80
CA VAL A 175 -11.92 19.61 20.85
C VAL A 175 -12.52 19.87 19.48
N THR A 176 -13.81 20.16 19.44
CA THR A 176 -14.51 20.54 18.21
C THR A 176 -14.69 22.06 18.11
N ASP A 177 -15.02 22.54 16.92
CA ASP A 177 -15.37 23.94 16.65
C ASP A 177 -16.61 24.41 17.41
N LYS A 178 -17.53 23.50 17.72
CA LYS A 178 -18.68 23.73 18.62
C LYS A 178 -18.27 23.91 20.09
N GLY A 179 -17.01 23.64 20.42
CA GLY A 179 -16.48 23.69 21.79
C GLY A 179 -16.79 22.43 22.61
N ASP A 180 -17.24 21.35 21.96
CA ASP A 180 -17.42 20.06 22.62
C ASP A 180 -16.06 19.38 22.83
N ILE A 181 -15.95 18.70 23.96
CA ILE A 181 -14.72 18.08 24.43
C ILE A 181 -14.99 16.58 24.59
N TYR A 182 -14.25 15.75 23.86
CA TYR A 182 -14.38 14.30 23.89
C TYR A 182 -13.10 13.65 24.43
N ASP A 183 -13.25 12.71 25.35
CA ASP A 183 -12.18 11.88 25.93
C ASP A 183 -12.47 10.38 25.70
N ALA A 184 -11.74 9.50 26.37
CA ALA A 184 -11.94 8.05 26.23
C ALA A 184 -13.31 7.59 26.76
N THR A 185 -13.88 8.30 27.73
CA THR A 185 -15.18 7.99 28.35
C THR A 185 -16.37 8.60 27.62
N GLY A 186 -16.13 9.57 26.73
CA GLY A 186 -17.13 10.18 25.87
C GLY A 186 -17.10 11.70 25.96
N LYS A 187 -18.27 12.34 25.82
CA LYS A 187 -18.38 13.80 25.92
C LYS A 187 -18.19 14.27 27.36
N ARG A 188 -17.14 15.07 27.63
CA ARG A 188 -16.98 15.74 28.93
C ARG A 188 -18.03 16.84 29.08
N GLN A 189 -18.86 16.72 30.11
CA GLN A 189 -19.69 17.84 30.55
C GLN A 189 -18.81 18.86 31.28
N ARG A 190 -19.03 20.13 30.95
CA ARG A 190 -18.29 21.25 31.51
C ARG A 190 -18.69 21.55 32.96
#